data_AF-A0A821Y263-F1
#
_entry.id   AF-A0A821Y263-F1
#
_cell.length_a   1.000
_cell.length_b   1.000
_cell.length_c   1.000
_cell.angle_alpha   90.00
_cell.angle_beta   90.00
_cell.angle_gamma   90.00
#
_symmetry.space_group_name_H-M   'P 1'
#
loop_
_entity.id
_entity.type
_entity.pdbx_description
1 polymer ?
#
loop_
_entity_poly.entity_id
_entity_poly.type
_entity_poly.pdbx_seq_one_letter_code
_entity_poly.pdbx_strand_id
1 'polypeptide(L)' 'VEKALEESAEQYCVGNQLSIADCRLIPQLWKIDLTKYPFITSIEERLNSIDGFKSTHPNQQSDCSEQEKHKKK' A
#
# COMPACT_ATOMS: atom_id res chain seq x y z
N VAL A 1 3.52 13.60 -0.18
CA VAL A 1 2.46 12.68 0.28
C VAL A 1 2.52 12.56 1.79
N GLU A 2 3.63 12.10 2.38
CA GLU A 2 3.79 12.00 3.84
C GLU A 2 3.26 13.21 4.63
N LYS A 3 3.78 14.41 4.35
CA LYS A 3 3.30 15.65 5.00
C LYS A 3 1.81 15.97 4.79
N ALA A 4 1.24 15.60 3.65
CA ALA A 4 -0.18 15.86 3.38
C ALA A 4 -1.08 14.92 4.21
N LEU A 5 -0.58 13.71 4.51
CA LEU A 5 -1.30 12.74 5.34
C LEU A 5 -1.39 13.20 6.81
N GLU A 6 -0.49 14.08 7.27
CA GLU A 6 -0.59 14.67 8.61
C GLU A 6 -1.92 15.41 8.83
N GLU A 7 -2.50 15.99 7.77
CA GLU A 7 -3.73 16.76 7.83
C GLU A 7 -4.96 15.97 7.39
N SER A 8 -4.81 15.05 6.44
CA SER A 8 -5.94 14.34 5.83
C SER A 8 -6.18 12.93 6.36
N ALA A 9 -5.15 12.28 6.90
CA ALA A 9 -5.25 10.87 7.25
C ALA A 9 -5.85 10.67 8.64
N GLU A 10 -6.83 9.77 8.71
CA GLU A 10 -7.24 9.14 9.96
C GLU A 10 -6.97 7.63 9.81
N GLN A 11 -8.00 6.82 9.58
CA GLN A 11 -7.82 5.39 9.31
C GLN A 11 -7.15 5.14 7.95
N TYR A 12 -7.46 5.93 6.92
CA TYR A 12 -6.96 5.79 5.55
C TYR A 12 -6.35 7.10 5.05
N CYS A 13 -5.98 7.19 3.76
CA CYS A 13 -5.37 8.41 3.20
C CYS A 13 -6.20 9.68 3.42
N VAL A 14 -7.53 9.55 3.44
CA VAL A 14 -8.48 10.64 3.63
C VAL A 14 -9.60 10.20 4.57
N GLY A 15 -9.50 10.58 5.85
CA GLY A 15 -10.48 10.23 6.88
C GLY A 15 -10.57 8.71 7.14
N ASN A 16 -11.79 8.23 7.44
CA ASN A 16 -12.04 6.85 7.89
C ASN A 16 -12.63 5.91 6.84
N GLN A 17 -12.71 6.32 5.57
CA GLN A 17 -13.23 5.48 4.50
C GLN A 17 -12.21 5.30 3.39
N LEU A 18 -12.23 4.12 2.76
CA LEU A 18 -11.42 3.86 1.57
C LEU A 18 -11.77 4.84 0.47
N SER A 19 -10.74 5.35 -0.21
CA SER A 19 -10.87 6.32 -1.28
C SER A 19 -9.94 5.98 -2.44
N ILE A 20 -10.05 6.75 -3.53
CA ILE A 20 -9.13 6.62 -4.67
C ILE A 20 -7.67 6.93 -4.30
N ALA A 21 -7.43 7.68 -3.21
CA ALA A 21 -6.08 7.93 -2.73
C ALA A 21 -5.40 6.63 -2.27
N ASP A 22 -6.14 5.74 -1.58
CA ASP A 22 -5.64 4.45 -1.11
C ASP A 22 -5.33 3.50 -2.27
N CYS A 23 -6.21 3.45 -3.26
CA CYS A 23 -6.01 2.68 -4.50
C CYS A 23 -4.76 3.11 -5.26
N ARG A 24 -4.38 4.39 -5.19
CA ARG A 24 -3.18 4.93 -5.83
C ARG A 24 -1.94 4.78 -4.97
N LEU A 25 -2.09 4.82 -3.65
CA LEU A 25 -0.97 4.73 -2.72
C LEU A 25 -0.29 3.37 -2.83
N ILE A 26 -1.04 2.26 -2.69
CA ILE A 26 -0.45 0.92 -2.58
C ILE A 26 0.44 0.53 -3.78
N PRO A 27 0.01 0.69 -5.04
CA PRO A 27 0.85 0.38 -6.19
C PRO A 27 2.15 1.21 -6.23
N GLN A 28 2.09 2.47 -5.79
CA GLN A 28 3.23 3.38 -5.81
C GLN A 28 4.33 3.00 -4.80
N LEU A 29 3.99 2.28 -3.72
CA LEU A 29 4.94 1.89 -2.67
C LEU A 29 5.73 0.62 -3.00
N TRP A 30 5.35 -0.09 -4.07
CA TRP A 30 6.00 -1.35 -4.43
C TRP A 30 7.50 -1.16 -4.69
N LYS A 31 8.32 -1.92 -3.95
CA LYS A 31 9.80 -1.87 -4.02
C LYS A 31 10.44 -0.57 -3.51
N ILE A 32 9.71 0.24 -2.76
CA ILE A 32 10.24 1.44 -2.08
C ILE A 32 10.58 1.11 -0.61
N ASP A 33 11.64 1.71 -0.09
CA ASP A 33 11.96 1.72 1.35
C ASP A 33 11.12 2.80 2.06
N LEU A 34 10.32 2.38 3.04
CA LEU A 34 9.36 3.23 3.74
C LEU A 34 9.87 3.71 5.11
N THR A 35 11.09 3.38 5.52
CA THR A 35 11.63 3.71 6.86
C THR A 35 11.57 5.20 7.24
N LYS A 36 11.53 6.10 6.26
CA LYS A 36 11.45 7.56 6.47
C LYS A 36 10.02 8.12 6.46
N TYR A 37 9.00 7.28 6.26
CA TYR A 37 7.62 7.69 6.00
C TYR A 37 6.65 6.94 6.94
N PRO A 38 6.61 7.29 8.23
CA PRO A 38 5.80 6.58 9.23
C PRO A 38 4.28 6.57 8.94
N PHE A 39 3.69 7.65 8.44
CA PHE A 39 2.26 7.69 8.11
C PHE A 39 1.94 6.78 6.93
N ILE A 40 2.72 6.89 5.85
CA ILE A 40 2.59 6.00 4.69
C ILE A 40 2.76 4.54 5.12
N THR A 41 3.75 4.22 5.94
CA THR A 41 3.99 2.85 6.44
C THR A 41 2.78 2.32 7.19
N SER A 42 2.24 3.12 8.12
CA SER A 42 1.08 2.73 8.92
C SER A 42 -0.18 2.50 8.09
N ILE A 43 -0.42 3.35 7.07
CA ILE A 43 -1.54 3.19 6.15
C ILE A 43 -1.33 1.98 5.23
N GLU A 44 -0.10 1.77 4.74
CA GLU A 44 0.27 0.63 3.90
C GLU A 44 -0.04 -0.70 4.58
N GLU A 45 0.37 -0.85 5.85
CA GLU A 45 0.10 -2.05 6.65
C GLU A 45 -1.39 -2.32 6.80
N ARG A 46 -2.19 -1.26 7.06
CA ARG A 46 -3.65 -1.38 7.17
C ARG A 46 -4.28 -1.79 5.85
N LEU A 47 -3.92 -1.14 4.74
CA LEU A 47 -4.47 -1.45 3.42
C LEU A 47 -4.09 -2.87 2.97
N ASN A 48 -2.85 -3.30 3.20
CA ASN A 48 -2.41 -4.67 2.90
C ASN A 48 -3.07 -5.75 3.77
N SER A 49 -3.74 -5.38 4.87
CA SER A 49 -4.57 -6.32 5.64
C SER A 49 -5.92 -6.63 4.99
N ILE A 50 -6.38 -5.80 4.05
CA ILE A 50 -7.66 -5.92 3.35
C ILE A 50 -7.50 -6.84 2.13
N ASP A 51 -8.37 -7.85 2.01
CA ASP A 51 -8.24 -8.88 0.97
C ASP A 51 -8.29 -8.32 -0.46
N GLY A 52 -9.04 -7.22 -0.68
CA GLY A 52 -9.03 -6.49 -1.94
C GLY A 52 -7.62 -6.10 -2.38
N PHE A 53 -6.82 -5.49 -1.49
CA PHE A 53 -5.45 -5.09 -1.82
C PHE A 53 -4.51 -6.29 -1.94
N LYS A 54 -4.63 -7.30 -1.06
CA LYS A 54 -3.82 -8.52 -1.13
C LYS A 54 -3.97 -9.25 -2.47
N SER A 55 -5.21 -9.41 -2.94
CA SER A 55 -5.49 -10.12 -4.20
C SER A 55 -4.97 -9.37 -5.43
N THR A 56 -4.87 -8.04 -5.36
CA THR A 56 -4.33 -7.19 -6.43
C THR A 56 -2.81 -7.03 -6.39
N HIS A 57 -2.14 -7.64 -5.42
CA HIS A 57 -0.70 -7.53 -5.29
C HIS A 57 0.01 -8.09 -6.55
N PRO A 58 1.13 -7.49 -7.03
CA PRO A 58 1.83 -7.94 -8.23
C PRO A 58 2.17 -9.44 -8.24
N ASN A 59 2.59 -9.98 -7.09
CA ASN A 59 2.93 -11.41 -6.96
C ASN A 59 1.72 -12.38 -7.04
N GLN A 60 0.48 -11.86 -7.03
CA GLN A 60 -0.76 -12.65 -7.11
C GLN A 60 -1.38 -12.63 -8.53
N GLN A 61 -0.77 -11.90 -9.47
CA GLN A 61 -1.28 -11.82 -10.84
C GLN A 61 -0.89 -13.06 -11.65
N SER A 62 -1.73 -13.42 -12.63
CA SER A 62 -1.55 -14.64 -13.44
C SER A 62 -0.29 -14.65 -14.31
N ASP A 63 0.22 -13.46 -14.63
CA ASP A 63 1.43 -13.23 -15.40
C ASP A 63 2.71 -13.16 -14.53
N CYS A 64 2.60 -13.18 -13.20
CA CYS A 64 3.75 -13.14 -12.32
C CYS A 64 4.48 -14.50 -12.32
N SER A 65 5.76 -14.49 -12.71
CA SER A 65 6.57 -15.72 -12.76
C SER A 65 6.91 -16.25 -11.36
N GLU A 66 7.09 -17.56 -11.24
CA GLU A 66 7.48 -18.22 -9.96
C GLU A 66 8.80 -17.66 -9.38
N GLN A 67 9.70 -17.19 -10.24
CA GLN A 67 10.97 -16.59 -9.84
C GLN A 67 10.79 -15.20 -9.22
N GLU A 68 9.75 -14.46 -9.61
CA GLU A 68 9.45 -13.12 -9.10
C GLU A 68 8.69 -13.15 -7.77
N LYS A 69 7.89 -14.19 -7.55
CA LYS A 69 7.14 -14.41 -6.29
C LYS A 69 8.04 -14.45 -5.05
N HIS A 70 9.27 -14.92 -5.20
CA HIS A 70 10.22 -15.14 -4.09
C HIS A 70 11.17 -13.95 -3.82
N LYS A 71 11.17 -12.88 -4.64
CA LYS A 71 12.13 -11.77 -4.52
C LYS A 71 11.87 -10.78 -3.40
N LYS A 72 10.81 -10.96 -2.60
CA LYS A 72 10.52 -10.16 -1.42
C LYS A 72 9.75 -11.00 -0.38
N LYS A 73 10.50 -11.68 0.48
CA LYS A 73 10.14 -11.85 1.89
C LYS A 73 11.21 -11.15 2.71
#